data_AF-A0A8C2FT20-F1
#
_entry.id   AF-A0A8C2FT20-F1
#
_cell.length_a   1.000
_cell.length_b   1.000
_cell.length_c   1.000
_cell.angle_alpha   90.00
_cell.angle_beta   90.00
_cell.angle_gamma   90.00
#
_symmetry.space_group_name_H-M   'P 1'
#
loop_
_entity.id
_entity.type
_entity.pdbx_description
1 polymer ?
#
loop_
_entity_poly.entity_id
_entity_poly.type
_entity_poly.pdbx_seq_one_letter_code
_entity_poly.pdbx_strand_id
1 'polypeptide(L)'
;MRWLFLFSNTLILFFNDYLNDKTEAPSDDPCYSYTVLDDPWRATDYQNDSVLMCDRNVNWFGWYRLFIHGQSAQMPNTCIDKYKCGTHAPLWLNGGHPKVEDGVVTRGVCGHWQNNCCYFNTTPIRVKACPGNYYVYEFVRPSICALAYCMLGTSTPPIQLSHQRPIHLVM
;
A
#
# COMPACT_ATOMS: atom_id res chain seq x y z
N MET A 1 -0.99 36.41 -44.65
CA MET A 1 -0.48 37.03 -43.42
C MET A 1 0.08 35.93 -42.53
N ARG A 2 1.41 35.78 -42.58
CA ARG A 2 2.19 34.81 -41.81
C ARG A 2 2.41 35.39 -40.41
N TRP A 3 1.93 34.73 -39.38
CA TRP A 3 2.39 34.99 -38.01
C TRP A 3 3.59 34.08 -37.76
N LEU A 4 4.80 34.63 -37.91
CA LEU A 4 6.02 34.00 -37.45
C LEU A 4 6.13 34.28 -35.94
N PHE A 5 5.87 33.26 -35.12
CA PHE A 5 6.24 33.31 -33.70
C PHE A 5 7.76 33.24 -33.62
N LEU A 6 8.38 34.38 -33.30
CA LEU A 6 9.78 34.44 -32.91
C LEU A 6 9.88 33.79 -31.51
N PHE A 7 10.28 32.53 -31.46
CA PHE A 7 10.65 31.90 -30.20
C PHE A 7 12.03 32.42 -29.81
N SER A 8 12.09 33.24 -28.75
CA SER A 8 13.35 33.64 -28.13
C SER A 8 14.14 32.39 -27.71
N ASN A 9 15.46 32.40 -27.94
CA ASN A 9 16.36 31.31 -27.50
C ASN A 9 16.28 31.05 -25.99
N THR A 10 15.78 32.01 -25.18
CA THR A 10 15.54 31.83 -23.75
C THR A 10 14.32 30.96 -23.46
N LEU A 11 13.25 31.04 -24.28
CA LEU A 11 12.02 30.25 -24.10
C LEU A 11 12.24 28.77 -24.44
N ILE A 12 13.11 28.48 -25.39
CA ILE A 12 13.48 27.11 -25.79
C ILE A 12 14.18 26.38 -24.65
N LEU A 13 15.01 27.08 -23.87
CA LEU A 13 15.68 26.51 -22.70
C LEU A 13 14.69 26.16 -21.58
N PHE A 14 13.74 27.06 -21.28
CA PHE A 14 12.70 26.77 -20.29
C PHE A 14 11.79 25.59 -20.69
N PHE A 15 11.49 25.43 -21.98
CA PHE A 15 10.73 24.27 -22.46
C PHE A 15 11.55 22.96 -22.38
N ASN A 16 12.85 22.99 -22.64
CA ASN A 16 13.71 21.81 -22.51
C ASN A 16 13.90 21.40 -21.04
N ASP A 17 14.03 22.34 -20.10
CA ASP A 17 14.09 22.04 -18.66
C ASP A 17 12.75 21.49 -18.13
N TYR A 18 11.61 22.00 -18.63
CA TYR A 18 10.28 21.51 -18.29
C TYR A 18 9.96 20.12 -18.88
N LEU A 19 10.53 19.78 -20.04
CA LEU A 19 10.39 18.45 -20.66
C LEU A 19 11.38 17.42 -20.11
N ASN A 20 12.50 17.86 -19.52
CA ASN A 20 13.43 16.98 -18.78
C ASN A 20 12.95 16.62 -17.36
N ASP A 21 12.00 17.37 -16.79
CA ASP A 21 11.41 17.11 -15.47
C ASP A 21 10.23 16.11 -15.52
N LYS A 22 9.85 15.63 -16.72
CA LYS A 22 8.81 14.60 -16.85
C LYS A 22 9.37 13.26 -17.28
N THR A 23 9.40 12.37 -16.29
CA THR A 23 9.24 10.91 -16.40
C THR A 23 10.53 10.08 -16.48
N GLU A 24 11.40 10.23 -15.48
CA GLU A 24 12.14 9.07 -14.98
C GLU A 24 11.81 8.99 -13.49
N ALA A 25 11.00 7.99 -13.10
CA ALA A 25 10.86 7.69 -11.69
C ALA A 25 12.27 7.46 -11.13
N PRO A 26 12.65 8.07 -9.99
CA PRO A 26 13.95 7.79 -9.40
C PRO A 26 14.10 6.28 -9.27
N SER A 27 15.24 5.71 -9.72
CA SER A 27 15.47 4.26 -9.70
C SER A 27 15.24 3.61 -8.33
N ASP A 28 15.25 4.44 -7.28
CA ASP A 28 15.12 4.06 -5.88
C ASP A 28 13.78 4.47 -5.25
N ASP A 29 12.81 4.97 -6.05
CA ASP A 29 11.48 5.25 -5.53
C ASP A 29 10.76 3.93 -5.23
N PRO A 30 10.37 3.67 -3.97
CA PRO A 30 9.76 2.40 -3.58
C PRO A 30 8.37 2.17 -4.19
N CYS A 31 7.77 3.16 -4.85
CA CYS A 31 6.59 2.97 -5.66
C CYS A 31 6.86 2.18 -6.96
N TYR A 32 8.10 2.13 -7.42
CA TYR A 32 8.47 1.43 -8.64
C TYR A 32 9.48 0.29 -8.39
N SER A 33 10.12 0.26 -7.22
CA SER A 33 11.03 -0.80 -6.79
C SER A 33 10.60 -1.37 -5.45
N TYR A 34 9.81 -2.45 -5.48
CA TYR A 34 9.30 -3.15 -4.30
C TYR A 34 9.24 -4.67 -4.50
N THR A 35 9.19 -5.40 -3.40
CA THR A 35 8.89 -6.84 -3.36
C THR A 35 7.39 -7.06 -3.20
N VAL A 36 6.84 -8.03 -3.92
CA VAL A 36 5.44 -8.44 -3.75
C VAL A 36 5.32 -9.31 -2.51
N LEU A 37 4.38 -8.98 -1.63
CA LEU A 37 3.98 -9.82 -0.50
C LEU A 37 2.52 -10.25 -0.70
N ASP A 38 2.34 -11.49 -1.16
CA ASP A 38 1.02 -12.09 -1.48
C ASP A 38 0.87 -13.42 -0.72
N ASP A 39 0.77 -13.30 0.60
CA ASP A 39 0.59 -14.42 1.53
C ASP A 39 -0.87 -14.39 2.04
N PRO A 40 -1.79 -15.20 1.48
CA PRO A 40 -3.22 -15.06 1.78
C PRO A 40 -3.60 -15.31 3.24
N TRP A 41 -2.77 -16.03 4.00
CA TRP A 41 -3.00 -16.25 5.43
C TRP A 41 -2.95 -14.96 6.25
N ARG A 42 -2.40 -13.86 5.70
CA ARG A 42 -2.34 -12.54 6.34
C ARG A 42 -3.65 -11.75 6.23
N ALA A 43 -4.61 -12.23 5.45
CA ALA A 43 -5.86 -11.51 5.24
C ALA A 43 -6.67 -11.36 6.54
N THR A 44 -7.36 -10.23 6.72
CA THR A 44 -8.14 -9.96 7.94
C THR A 44 -9.31 -10.93 8.15
N ASP A 45 -9.82 -11.53 7.08
CA ASP A 45 -10.86 -12.55 7.09
C ASP A 45 -10.30 -13.98 7.25
N TYR A 46 -8.98 -14.16 7.12
CA TYR A 46 -8.32 -15.43 7.36
C TYR A 46 -8.27 -15.74 8.86
N GLN A 47 -8.76 -16.93 9.22
CA GLN A 47 -8.65 -17.49 10.55
C GLN A 47 -8.31 -18.97 10.45
N ASN A 48 -7.27 -19.39 11.17
CA ASN A 48 -6.89 -20.78 11.30
C ASN A 48 -6.52 -21.04 12.76
N ASP A 49 -7.37 -21.81 13.44
CA ASP A 49 -7.19 -22.08 14.87
C ASP A 49 -6.17 -23.21 15.14
N SER A 50 -5.69 -23.90 14.10
CA SER A 50 -4.79 -25.06 14.22
C SER A 50 -3.33 -24.73 13.96
N VAL A 51 -3.03 -23.82 13.03
CA VAL A 51 -1.67 -23.43 12.67
C VAL A 51 -1.60 -21.91 12.57
N LEU A 52 -0.87 -21.29 13.50
CA LEU A 52 -0.64 -19.86 13.53
C LEU A 52 0.78 -19.54 13.08
N MET A 53 0.89 -18.54 12.22
CA MET A 53 2.10 -18.02 11.60
C MET A 53 2.59 -16.76 12.34
N CYS A 54 3.84 -16.37 12.04
CA CYS A 54 4.43 -15.17 12.62
C CYS A 54 5.47 -14.56 11.68
N ASP A 55 5.71 -13.25 11.85
CA ASP A 55 6.65 -12.51 11.02
C ASP A 55 8.05 -12.38 11.61
N ARG A 56 8.27 -12.95 12.80
CA ARG A 56 9.59 -12.93 13.46
C ARG A 56 10.68 -13.61 12.65
N ASN A 57 10.34 -14.61 11.83
CA ASN A 57 11.32 -15.40 11.07
C ASN A 57 11.36 -15.03 9.58
N VAL A 58 10.54 -14.07 9.15
CA VAL A 58 10.61 -13.53 7.81
C VAL A 58 11.82 -12.60 7.70
N ASN A 59 12.57 -12.70 6.61
CA ASN A 59 13.69 -11.81 6.33
C ASN A 59 13.18 -10.51 5.71
N TRP A 60 12.76 -9.58 6.56
CA TRP A 60 12.29 -8.26 6.14
C TRP A 60 13.44 -7.41 5.63
N PHE A 61 13.45 -7.11 4.33
CA PHE A 61 14.41 -6.23 3.70
C PHE A 61 13.78 -5.46 2.54
N GLY A 62 13.87 -4.14 2.60
CA GLY A 62 13.34 -3.25 1.58
C GLY A 62 11.83 -3.03 1.67
N TRP A 63 11.25 -2.62 0.55
CA TRP A 63 9.86 -2.18 0.44
C TRP A 63 8.96 -3.29 -0.07
N TYR A 64 7.75 -3.37 0.47
CA TYR A 64 6.76 -4.37 0.11
C TYR A 64 5.46 -3.73 -0.36
N ARG A 65 4.90 -4.27 -1.45
CA ARG A 65 3.53 -4.01 -1.89
C ARG A 65 2.67 -5.22 -1.57
N LEU A 66 1.53 -4.98 -0.93
CA LEU A 66 0.69 -6.04 -0.39
C LEU A 66 -0.35 -6.46 -1.42
N PHE A 67 -0.55 -7.77 -1.51
CA PHE A 67 -1.60 -8.37 -2.32
C PHE A 67 -2.29 -9.49 -1.54
N ILE A 68 -3.53 -9.79 -1.92
CA ILE A 68 -4.25 -10.99 -1.51
C ILE A 68 -4.77 -11.64 -2.79
N HIS A 69 -4.25 -12.82 -3.13
CA HIS A 69 -4.60 -13.54 -4.35
C HIS A 69 -4.41 -12.68 -5.62
N GLY A 70 -3.29 -11.96 -5.70
CA GLY A 70 -2.97 -11.04 -6.79
C GLY A 70 -3.79 -9.74 -6.82
N GLN A 71 -4.73 -9.53 -5.88
CA GLN A 71 -5.50 -8.29 -5.76
C GLN A 71 -4.82 -7.31 -4.81
N SER A 72 -4.89 -6.02 -5.11
CA SER A 72 -4.25 -4.98 -4.30
C SER A 72 -4.77 -5.01 -2.86
N ALA A 73 -3.86 -4.93 -1.89
CA ALA A 73 -4.16 -4.90 -0.48
C ALA A 73 -3.37 -3.80 0.23
N GLN A 74 -3.76 -3.53 1.47
CA GLN A 74 -3.11 -2.56 2.36
C GLN A 74 -3.15 -3.09 3.79
N MET A 75 -2.29 -2.57 4.67
CA MET A 75 -2.41 -2.88 6.09
C MET A 75 -3.71 -2.26 6.64
N PRO A 76 -4.49 -2.94 7.50
CA PRO A 76 -5.61 -2.29 8.16
C PRO A 76 -5.12 -1.17 9.08
N ASN A 77 -5.87 -0.07 9.15
CA ASN A 77 -5.62 1.06 10.06
C ASN A 77 -6.61 1.08 11.24
N THR A 78 -7.33 -0.03 11.43
CA THR A 78 -8.24 -0.29 12.54
C THR A 78 -7.82 -1.56 13.25
N CYS A 79 -8.22 -1.66 14.52
CA CYS A 79 -7.96 -2.82 15.34
C CYS A 79 -8.58 -4.09 14.72
N ILE A 80 -7.79 -5.14 14.64
CA ILE A 80 -8.20 -6.47 14.17
C ILE A 80 -8.30 -7.40 15.38
N ASP A 81 -9.33 -8.23 15.42
CA ASP A 81 -9.54 -9.20 16.51
C ASP A 81 -8.41 -10.23 16.59
N LYS A 82 -8.08 -10.64 17.83
CA LYS A 82 -7.10 -11.70 18.11
C LYS A 82 -7.41 -12.95 17.26
N TYR A 83 -6.36 -13.69 16.87
CA TYR A 83 -6.45 -14.91 16.05
C TYR A 83 -6.88 -14.72 14.58
N LYS A 84 -6.94 -13.47 14.09
CA LYS A 84 -7.06 -13.16 12.65
C LYS A 84 -5.69 -12.99 11.99
N CYS A 85 -5.68 -12.89 10.66
CA CYS A 85 -4.47 -12.76 9.85
C CYS A 85 -3.47 -13.89 10.09
N GLY A 86 -3.99 -15.06 10.45
CA GLY A 86 -3.22 -16.28 10.67
C GLY A 86 -2.21 -16.16 11.82
N THR A 87 -2.39 -15.25 12.77
CA THR A 87 -1.46 -15.04 13.89
C THR A 87 -2.19 -14.87 15.21
N HIS A 88 -1.46 -14.92 16.34
CA HIS A 88 -2.07 -14.75 17.67
C HIS A 88 -2.52 -13.30 17.88
N ALA A 89 -1.59 -12.36 17.69
CA ALA A 89 -1.79 -10.94 17.90
C ALA A 89 -1.57 -10.19 16.57
N PRO A 90 -2.65 -9.89 15.82
CA PRO A 90 -2.56 -9.24 14.52
C PRO A 90 -2.01 -7.82 14.64
N LEU A 91 -1.06 -7.49 13.77
CA LEU A 91 -0.48 -6.15 13.67
C LEU A 91 -1.24 -5.30 12.65
N TRP A 92 -1.58 -4.07 13.06
CA TRP A 92 -2.30 -3.08 12.28
C TRP A 92 -1.66 -1.70 12.43
N LEU A 93 -1.94 -0.81 11.47
CA LEU A 93 -1.32 0.52 11.40
C LEU A 93 -1.95 1.45 12.42
N ASN A 94 -1.17 1.90 13.41
CA ASN A 94 -1.62 2.88 14.38
C ASN A 94 -1.44 4.29 13.82
N GLY A 95 -2.46 4.73 13.10
CA GLY A 95 -2.49 5.94 12.31
C GLY A 95 -2.99 5.65 10.89
N GLY A 96 -3.60 6.64 10.24
CA GLY A 96 -4.03 6.51 8.85
C GLY A 96 -2.84 6.39 7.90
N HIS A 97 -3.09 5.88 6.70
CA HIS A 97 -2.11 5.92 5.63
C HIS A 97 -1.78 7.36 5.21
N PRO A 98 -0.55 7.64 4.75
CA PRO A 98 -0.20 8.94 4.17
C PRO A 98 -0.98 9.26 2.90
N LYS A 99 -0.94 10.52 2.47
CA LYS A 99 -1.25 10.93 1.10
C LYS A 99 0.01 10.90 0.23
N VAL A 100 -0.15 11.00 -1.08
CA VAL A 100 0.98 10.95 -2.03
C VAL A 100 1.96 12.09 -1.78
N GLU A 101 1.45 13.29 -1.47
CA GLU A 101 2.24 14.48 -1.16
C GLU A 101 3.04 14.39 0.15
N ASP A 102 2.68 13.49 1.07
CA ASP A 102 3.39 13.32 2.34
C ASP A 102 4.74 12.59 2.16
N GLY A 103 4.95 11.94 1.01
CA GLY A 103 6.15 11.15 0.76
C GLY A 103 6.27 9.94 1.70
N VAL A 104 7.50 9.64 2.14
CA VAL A 104 7.74 8.56 3.10
C VAL A 104 7.51 9.06 4.52
N VAL A 105 6.61 8.41 5.23
CA VAL A 105 6.28 8.73 6.62
C VAL A 105 6.51 7.54 7.54
N THR A 106 6.74 7.81 8.82
CA THR A 106 6.77 6.78 9.86
C THR A 106 5.37 6.63 10.47
N ARG A 107 4.96 5.39 10.74
CA ARG A 107 3.68 5.05 11.39
C ARG A 107 3.89 4.04 12.50
N GLY A 108 3.21 4.25 13.61
CA GLY A 108 3.17 3.27 14.70
C GLY A 108 2.47 2.00 14.23
N VAL A 109 2.79 0.88 14.88
CA VAL A 109 2.15 -0.41 14.60
C VAL A 109 1.74 -1.04 15.93
N CYS A 110 0.45 -1.35 16.04
CA CYS A 110 -0.16 -1.93 17.22
C CYS A 110 -0.51 -3.39 16.98
N GLY A 111 -0.41 -4.21 18.02
CA GLY A 111 -0.89 -5.59 18.04
C GLY A 111 -1.98 -5.78 19.10
N HIS A 112 -3.10 -6.39 18.70
CA HIS A 112 -4.22 -6.65 19.60
C HIS A 112 -3.97 -7.90 20.45
N TRP A 113 -3.97 -7.74 21.77
CA TRP A 113 -3.91 -8.84 22.73
C TRP A 113 -4.60 -8.48 24.05
N GLN A 114 -5.03 -9.45 24.87
CA GLN A 114 -5.69 -9.22 26.17
C GLN A 114 -6.83 -8.17 26.15
N ASN A 115 -7.61 -8.12 25.06
CA ASN A 115 -8.68 -7.14 24.82
C ASN A 115 -8.21 -5.66 24.77
N ASN A 116 -6.91 -5.43 24.59
CA ASN A 116 -6.33 -4.14 24.30
C ASN A 116 -5.84 -4.15 22.84
N CYS A 117 -6.45 -3.30 22.01
CA CYS A 117 -6.12 -3.15 20.59
C CYS A 117 -4.67 -2.76 20.31
N CYS A 118 -3.98 -2.15 21.28
CA CYS A 118 -2.57 -1.83 21.21
C CYS A 118 -1.82 -2.35 22.44
N TYR A 119 -2.03 -3.62 22.78
CA TYR A 119 -1.25 -4.28 23.83
C TYR A 119 0.23 -4.36 23.44
N PHE A 120 0.49 -4.78 22.20
CA PHE A 120 1.84 -4.75 21.64
C PHE A 120 2.04 -3.44 20.89
N ASN A 121 2.87 -2.55 21.45
CA ASN A 121 3.37 -1.40 20.73
C ASN A 121 4.71 -1.77 20.08
N THR A 122 4.69 -2.05 18.78
CA THR A 122 5.86 -2.56 18.05
C THR A 122 6.70 -1.43 17.47
N THR A 123 7.89 -1.76 16.95
CA THR A 123 8.73 -0.78 16.26
C THR A 123 7.95 -0.16 15.09
N PRO A 124 7.89 1.18 15.00
CA PRO A 124 7.25 1.86 13.88
C PRO A 124 7.85 1.44 12.53
N ILE A 125 7.01 1.47 11.50
CA ILE A 125 7.40 1.15 10.12
C ILE A 125 7.36 2.40 9.25
N ARG A 126 8.03 2.36 8.09
CA ARG A 126 7.91 3.41 7.08
C ARG A 126 6.85 3.01 6.06
N VAL A 127 6.05 3.99 5.64
CA VAL A 127 4.95 3.82 4.68
C VAL A 127 4.99 4.97 3.68
N LYS A 128 4.72 4.68 2.42
CA LYS A 128 4.57 5.68 1.35
C LYS A 128 3.30 5.41 0.57
N ALA A 129 2.56 6.46 0.24
CA ALA A 129 1.46 6.40 -0.71
C ALA A 129 1.99 6.61 -2.14
N CYS A 130 1.52 5.78 -3.06
CA CYS A 130 2.02 5.77 -4.43
C CYS A 130 0.95 6.22 -5.44
N PRO A 131 1.36 6.81 -6.59
CA PRO A 131 0.47 7.02 -7.72
C PRO A 131 -0.18 5.68 -8.11
N GLY A 132 -1.50 5.65 -8.31
CA GLY A 132 -2.25 4.42 -8.57
C GLY A 132 -2.97 3.83 -7.35
N ASN A 133 -3.08 4.60 -6.26
CA ASN A 133 -3.92 4.28 -5.09
C ASN A 133 -3.52 2.97 -4.38
N TYR A 134 -2.22 2.82 -4.11
CA TYR A 134 -1.68 1.75 -3.27
C TYR A 134 -0.58 2.30 -2.37
N TYR A 135 -0.15 1.48 -1.43
CA TYR A 135 0.88 1.81 -0.46
C TYR A 135 2.02 0.79 -0.54
N VAL A 136 3.20 1.26 -0.18
CA VAL A 136 4.37 0.42 0.04
C VAL A 136 4.87 0.60 1.45
N TYR A 137 5.35 -0.50 2.03
CA TYR A 137 5.70 -0.61 3.44
C TYR A 137 7.12 -1.13 3.58
N GLU A 138 7.92 -0.46 4.40
CA GLU A 138 9.21 -0.99 4.84
C GLU A 138 9.00 -1.58 6.24
N PHE A 139 8.73 -2.89 6.26
CA PHE A 139 8.44 -3.61 7.50
C PHE A 139 9.69 -3.85 8.34
N VAL A 140 9.47 -3.97 9.65
CA VAL A 140 10.52 -4.30 10.61
C VAL A 140 10.18 -5.63 11.26
N ARG A 141 11.19 -6.46 11.49
CA ARG A 141 11.03 -7.73 12.20
C ARG A 141 10.35 -7.55 13.56
N PRO A 142 9.19 -8.19 13.82
CA PRO A 142 8.57 -8.15 15.14
C PRO A 142 9.40 -8.89 16.21
N SER A 143 9.29 -8.46 17.46
CA SER A 143 10.14 -8.96 18.56
C SER A 143 9.87 -10.41 18.96
N ILE A 144 8.63 -10.89 18.80
CA ILE A 144 8.17 -12.21 19.23
C ILE A 144 7.38 -12.93 18.13
N CYS A 145 7.35 -14.27 18.18
CA CYS A 145 6.67 -15.11 17.18
C CYS A 145 5.19 -15.31 17.54
N ALA A 146 4.51 -14.22 17.86
CA ALA A 146 3.07 -14.16 18.07
C ALA A 146 2.43 -13.02 17.25
N LEU A 147 3.26 -12.31 16.48
CA LEU A 147 2.91 -11.08 15.77
C LEU A 147 3.09 -11.31 14.27
N ALA A 148 2.12 -10.83 13.49
CA ALA A 148 2.22 -10.75 12.04
C ALA A 148 1.44 -9.54 11.51
N TYR A 149 1.95 -8.92 10.44
CA TYR A 149 1.31 -7.84 9.72
C TYR A 149 0.08 -8.34 8.96
N CYS A 150 -1.07 -7.75 9.28
CA CYS A 150 -2.33 -8.02 8.59
C CYS A 150 -2.38 -7.36 7.22
N MET A 151 -3.20 -7.93 6.35
CA MET A 151 -3.56 -7.38 5.06
C MET A 151 -5.08 -7.29 4.92
N LEU A 152 -5.55 -6.18 4.39
CA LEU A 152 -6.93 -5.93 4.04
C LEU A 152 -7.00 -5.67 2.53
N GLY A 153 -7.79 -6.48 1.82
CA GLY A 153 -8.03 -6.29 0.40
C GLY A 153 -8.67 -4.93 0.14
N THR A 154 -8.10 -4.16 -0.79
CA THR A 154 -8.74 -2.92 -1.23
C THR A 154 -9.70 -3.30 -2.34
N SER A 155 -11.00 -3.44 -2.03
CA SER A 155 -12.01 -3.53 -3.09
C SER A 155 -11.99 -2.20 -3.84
N THR A 156 -11.18 -2.11 -4.89
CA THR A 156 -11.52 -1.18 -5.97
C THR A 156 -12.77 -1.81 -6.56
N PRO A 157 -13.95 -1.17 -6.52
CA PRO A 157 -15.04 -1.64 -7.35
C PRO A 157 -14.43 -1.80 -8.74
N PRO A 158 -14.55 -2.98 -9.40
CA PRO A 158 -14.21 -3.02 -10.81
C PRO A 158 -14.94 -1.85 -11.42
N ILE A 159 -14.23 -1.00 -12.17
CA ILE A 159 -14.88 0.04 -12.97
C ILE A 159 -15.94 -0.73 -13.75
N GLN A 160 -17.19 -0.65 -13.28
CA GLN A 160 -18.33 -1.09 -14.05
C GLN A 160 -18.30 -0.06 -15.17
N LEU A 161 -17.58 -0.37 -16.25
CA LEU A 161 -17.86 0.19 -17.57
C LEU A 161 -19.36 0.04 -17.68
N SER A 162 -20.06 1.16 -17.53
CA SER A 162 -21.50 1.20 -17.62
C SER A 162 -21.83 0.48 -18.91
N HIS A 163 -22.40 -0.72 -18.77
CA HIS A 163 -23.00 -1.40 -19.89
C HIS A 163 -24.05 -0.39 -20.39
N GLN A 164 -23.77 0.24 -21.53
CA GLN A 164 -24.77 1.02 -22.24
C GLN A 164 -25.95 0.09 -22.38
N ARG A 165 -27.01 0.38 -21.62
CA ARG A 165 -28.30 -0.28 -21.84
C ARG A 165 -28.62 -0.04 -23.31
N PRO A 166 -28.81 -1.07 -24.14
CA PRO A 166 -29.28 -0.85 -25.49
C PRO A 166 -30.64 -0.14 -25.36
N ILE A 167 -30.72 1.04 -25.97
CA ILE A 167 -31.97 1.76 -26.14
C ILE A 167 -32.78 0.83 -27.05
N HIS A 168 -33.77 0.13 -26.50
CA HIS A 168 -34.73 -0.59 -27.32
C HIS A 168 -35.48 0.46 -28.13
N LEU A 169 -35.18 0.54 -29.43
CA LEU A 169 -36.00 1.26 -30.39
C LEU A 169 -37.33 0.51 -30.45
N VAL A 170 -38.37 1.07 -29.86
CA VAL A 170 -39.75 0.65 -30.14
C VAL A 170 -40.09 1.25 -31.50
N MET A 171 -40.29 0.39 -32.51
CA MET A 171 -40.99 0.76 -33.75
C MET A 171 -42.47 0.96 -33.47
#